data_AF-A0A933JRZ9-F1
#
_entry.id   AF-A0A933JRZ9-F1
#
_cell.length_a   1.000
_cell.length_b   1.000
_cell.length_c   1.000
_cell.angle_alpha   90.00
_cell.angle_beta   90.00
_cell.angle_gamma   90.00
#
_symmetry.space_group_name_H-M   'P 1'
#
loop_
_entity.id
_entity.type
_entity.pdbx_description
1 polymer ?
#
loop_
_entity_poly.entity_id
_entity_poly.type
_entity_poly.pdbx_seq_one_letter_code
_entity_poly.pdbx_strand_id
1 'polypeptide(L)'
;MVRAPNEEPRRRVYGVSERLVMPGTRFEIIEGEVRYVNAAGPVHATYHSKLAALLEACVAEGYDVAADMLTRTSAFSDLAPDASVFREGIDPVTQDRALEELAFEILSSQEDSDAARKARSLTMRGVRRVFGIDVVEKRFLEWSRADDMWFGYAGSEALVDKALAAPLPIKDVLDAARADDAMARALLEKKNPVIFAAVAAGESRGEARGEAKGLARAVLQLLLARSITFSASDEARIRDTLDVELLETWIRKATACNSVDELFEAKPSKRKRRQDRR
;
A
#
# COMPACT_ATOMS: atom_id res chain seq x y z
N MET A 1 53.24 39.68 -11.78
CA MET A 1 51.96 39.50 -11.07
C MET A 1 51.01 38.80 -12.02
N VAL A 2 50.80 37.50 -11.84
CA VAL A 2 49.84 36.72 -12.63
C VAL A 2 48.50 36.77 -11.89
N ARG A 3 47.46 37.34 -12.51
CA ARG A 3 46.10 37.31 -11.97
C ARG A 3 45.61 35.86 -11.96
N ALA A 4 45.18 35.38 -10.81
CA ALA A 4 44.47 34.11 -10.69
C ALA A 4 43.17 34.14 -11.52
N PRO A 5 42.76 33.01 -12.12
CA PRO A 5 41.54 32.96 -12.91
C PRO A 5 40.33 33.19 -12.01
N ASN A 6 39.38 33.96 -12.54
CA ASN A 6 38.12 34.32 -11.91
C ASN A 6 37.29 33.03 -11.73
N GLU A 7 37.33 32.40 -10.56
CA GLU A 7 36.40 31.33 -10.21
C GLU A 7 34.99 31.95 -10.18
N GLU A 8 34.10 31.48 -11.05
CA GLU A 8 32.68 31.82 -10.94
C GLU A 8 32.20 31.49 -9.52
N PRO A 9 31.48 32.40 -8.84
CA PRO A 9 31.02 32.14 -7.49
C PRO A 9 30.13 30.89 -7.51
N ARG A 10 30.57 29.82 -6.82
CA ARG A 10 29.79 28.60 -6.66
C ARG A 10 28.42 28.99 -6.14
N ARG A 11 27.35 28.74 -6.91
CA ARG A 11 25.98 28.95 -6.45
C ARG A 11 25.80 28.19 -5.14
N ARG A 12 25.48 28.91 -4.07
CA ARG A 12 25.15 28.31 -2.77
C ARG A 12 24.03 27.28 -2.98
N VAL A 13 24.27 26.05 -2.54
CA VAL A 13 23.24 25.02 -2.46
C VAL A 13 22.60 25.15 -1.08
N TYR A 14 21.31 25.51 -1.04
CA TYR A 14 20.57 25.61 0.21
C TYR A 14 20.12 24.21 0.65
N GLY A 15 20.26 23.92 1.94
CA GLY A 15 19.58 22.78 2.56
C GLY A 15 18.07 22.91 2.35
N VAL A 16 17.41 21.79 2.04
CA VAL A 16 15.97 21.77 1.73
C VAL A 16 15.11 22.17 2.92
N SER A 17 15.66 22.08 4.12
CA SER A 17 15.05 22.47 5.39
C SER A 17 15.49 23.85 5.89
N GLU A 18 16.38 24.55 5.18
CA GLU A 18 16.62 25.97 5.45
C GLU A 18 15.34 26.75 5.19
N ARG A 19 14.92 27.61 6.13
CA ARG A 19 13.60 28.23 6.08
C ARG A 19 13.66 29.70 5.69
N LEU A 20 12.78 30.10 4.78
CA LEU A 20 12.24 31.47 4.77
C LEU A 20 10.88 31.54 5.44
N VAL A 21 10.14 30.43 5.42
CA VAL A 21 8.83 30.32 6.02
C VAL A 21 8.93 29.47 7.27
N MET A 22 8.34 29.96 8.36
CA MET A 22 8.23 29.19 9.59
C MET A 22 7.29 27.98 9.37
N PRO A 23 7.75 26.74 9.61
CA PRO A 23 6.90 25.55 9.51
C PRO A 23 5.64 25.66 10.37
N GLY A 24 4.54 25.08 9.90
CA GLY A 24 3.23 25.14 10.55
C GLY A 24 2.45 26.44 10.34
N THR A 25 3.04 27.43 9.64
CA THR A 25 2.30 28.60 9.19
C THR A 25 1.56 28.33 7.87
N ARG A 26 0.58 29.16 7.55
CA ARG A 26 -0.19 29.12 6.29
C ARG A 26 0.45 29.97 5.19
N PHE A 27 1.77 30.07 5.19
CA PHE A 27 2.49 30.87 4.21
C PHE A 27 3.41 30.01 3.37
N GLU A 28 3.68 30.50 2.17
CA GLU A 28 4.74 30.03 1.29
C GLU A 28 5.44 31.26 0.73
N ILE A 29 6.65 31.08 0.23
CA ILE A 29 7.31 32.09 -0.59
C ILE A 29 7.62 31.47 -1.95
N ILE A 30 7.10 32.09 -3.00
CA ILE A 30 7.28 31.63 -4.39
C ILE A 30 7.91 32.78 -5.17
N GLU A 31 9.13 32.57 -5.67
CA GLU A 31 9.86 33.58 -6.48
C GLU A 31 10.01 34.94 -5.75
N GLY A 32 10.16 34.92 -4.42
CA GLY A 32 10.31 36.10 -3.57
C GLY A 32 8.99 36.72 -3.07
N GLU A 33 7.85 36.23 -3.53
CA GLU A 33 6.54 36.72 -3.12
C GLU A 33 5.98 35.88 -1.97
N VAL A 34 5.53 36.53 -0.91
CA VAL A 34 4.81 35.87 0.20
C VAL A 34 3.40 35.53 -0.26
N ARG A 35 3.04 34.26 -0.15
CA ARG A 35 1.73 33.71 -0.51
C ARG A 35 1.06 33.15 0.72
N TYR A 36 -0.19 33.54 0.96
CA TYR A 36 -1.01 32.92 1.99
C TYR A 36 -1.77 31.74 1.39
N VAL A 37 -1.60 30.56 1.98
CA VAL A 37 -2.24 29.32 1.55
C VAL A 37 -3.49 29.10 2.37
N ASN A 38 -4.65 29.29 1.73
CA ASN A 38 -5.93 28.96 2.36
C ASN A 38 -5.99 27.47 2.70
N ALA A 39 -6.74 27.12 3.76
CA ALA A 39 -7.05 25.73 4.00
C ALA A 39 -7.79 25.15 2.79
N ALA A 40 -7.42 23.94 2.39
CA ALA A 40 -8.05 23.23 1.29
C ALA A 40 -9.56 23.09 1.52
N GLY A 41 -10.35 23.37 0.48
CA GLY A 41 -11.78 23.07 0.48
C GLY A 41 -12.04 21.56 0.54
N PRO A 42 -13.25 21.10 0.88
CA PRO A 42 -13.53 19.67 1.13
C PRO A 42 -13.10 18.72 0.01
N VAL A 43 -13.30 19.13 -1.25
CA VAL A 43 -12.89 18.33 -2.42
C VAL A 43 -11.38 18.20 -2.46
N HIS A 44 -10.66 19.32 -2.44
CA HIS A 44 -9.19 19.38 -2.51
C HIS A 44 -8.55 18.62 -1.33
N ALA A 45 -9.03 18.85 -0.11
CA ALA A 45 -8.57 18.14 1.09
C ALA A 45 -8.75 16.61 0.99
N THR A 46 -9.82 16.15 0.35
CA THR A 46 -10.06 14.70 0.15
C THR A 46 -9.07 14.12 -0.87
N TYR A 47 -8.69 14.86 -1.91
CA TYR A 47 -7.65 14.43 -2.84
C TYR A 47 -6.29 14.33 -2.18
N HIS A 48 -5.90 15.29 -1.34
CA HIS A 48 -4.64 15.23 -0.58
C HIS A 48 -4.53 13.93 0.21
N SER A 49 -5.56 13.62 1.02
CA SER A 49 -5.56 12.43 1.86
C SER A 49 -5.43 11.14 1.03
N LYS A 50 -6.15 11.05 -0.09
CA LYS A 50 -6.16 9.84 -0.93
C LYS A 50 -4.90 9.69 -1.77
N LEU A 51 -4.38 10.79 -2.29
CA LEU A 51 -3.11 10.80 -3.00
C LEU A 51 -1.98 10.34 -2.07
N ALA A 52 -1.89 10.91 -0.86
CA ALA A 52 -0.90 10.49 0.13
C ALA A 52 -1.03 8.99 0.44
N ALA A 53 -2.25 8.50 0.72
CA ALA A 53 -2.49 7.09 1.03
C ALA A 53 -2.12 6.14 -0.14
N LEU A 54 -2.40 6.54 -1.38
CA LEU A 54 -2.01 5.77 -2.56
C LEU A 54 -0.50 5.78 -2.77
N LEU A 55 0.16 6.92 -2.60
CA LEU A 55 1.62 7.01 -2.68
C LEU A 55 2.28 6.12 -1.62
N GLU A 56 1.80 6.14 -0.38
CA GLU A 56 2.27 5.26 0.71
C GLU A 56 2.10 3.77 0.36
N ALA A 57 0.95 3.41 -0.23
CA ALA A 57 0.71 2.05 -0.68
C ALA A 57 1.62 1.66 -1.85
N CYS A 58 2.05 2.61 -2.69
CA CYS A 58 2.86 2.36 -3.89
C CYS A 58 4.38 2.53 -3.69
N VAL A 59 4.84 3.30 -2.71
CA VAL A 59 6.23 3.75 -2.58
C VAL A 59 7.21 2.58 -2.47
N ALA A 60 8.39 2.73 -3.08
CA ALA A 60 9.46 1.74 -3.01
C ALA A 60 10.20 1.78 -1.67
N GLU A 61 10.83 0.67 -1.29
CA GLU A 61 11.72 0.63 -0.12
C GLU A 61 12.87 1.65 -0.26
N GLY A 62 13.21 2.33 0.83
CA GLY A 62 14.21 3.41 0.84
C GLY A 62 13.70 4.75 0.30
N TYR A 63 12.40 4.88 0.08
CA TYR A 63 11.71 6.14 -0.19
C TYR A 63 10.58 6.35 0.82
N ASP A 64 10.32 7.63 1.10
CA ASP A 64 9.28 8.07 2.01
C ASP A 64 8.33 9.05 1.28
N VAL A 65 7.13 9.22 1.83
CA VAL A 65 6.08 10.08 1.30
C VAL A 65 5.75 11.16 2.32
N ALA A 66 5.56 12.39 1.85
CA ALA A 66 5.11 13.47 2.70
C ALA A 66 4.04 14.33 2.02
N ALA A 67 3.13 14.86 2.80
CA ALA A 67 2.17 15.88 2.40
C ALA A 67 2.55 17.22 3.03
N ASP A 68 2.29 18.32 2.31
CA ASP A 68 2.52 19.70 2.78
C ASP A 68 3.92 19.94 3.38
N MET A 69 4.93 19.29 2.81
CA MET A 69 6.30 19.38 3.30
C MET A 69 7.03 20.57 2.68
N LEU A 70 7.37 21.57 3.50
CA LEU A 70 8.13 22.74 3.04
C LEU A 70 9.51 22.34 2.48
N THR A 71 9.82 22.92 1.32
CA THR A 71 11.04 22.69 0.57
C THR A 71 11.65 24.00 0.10
N ARG A 72 12.88 24.24 0.57
CA ARG A 72 13.73 25.32 0.09
C ARG A 72 14.22 25.05 -1.32
N THR A 73 13.57 25.70 -2.30
CA THR A 73 13.89 25.48 -3.73
C THR A 73 14.88 26.50 -4.30
N SER A 74 15.02 27.67 -3.68
CA SER A 74 15.97 28.69 -4.15
C SER A 74 16.36 29.65 -3.02
N ALA A 75 17.07 30.74 -3.32
CA ALA A 75 17.34 31.81 -2.35
C ALA A 75 16.07 32.60 -1.96
N PHE A 76 15.00 32.48 -2.74
CA PHE A 76 13.81 33.30 -2.65
C PHE A 76 12.52 32.47 -2.73
N SER A 77 12.62 31.14 -2.69
CA SER A 77 11.46 30.24 -2.70
C SER A 77 11.56 29.22 -1.57
N ASP A 78 10.49 29.05 -0.83
CA ASP A 78 10.28 28.06 0.24
C ASP A 78 8.79 27.72 0.25
N LEU A 79 8.44 26.57 -0.30
CA LEU A 79 7.08 26.19 -0.69
C LEU A 79 6.88 24.69 -0.45
N ALA A 80 5.64 24.27 -0.31
CA ALA A 80 5.27 22.88 -0.11
C ALA A 80 4.49 22.35 -1.33
N PRO A 81 4.94 21.23 -1.92
CA PRO A 81 4.08 20.42 -2.77
C PRO A 81 2.98 19.74 -1.94
N ASP A 82 1.83 19.53 -2.55
CA ASP A 82 0.68 18.84 -1.92
C ASP A 82 1.01 17.40 -1.53
N ALA A 83 1.85 16.73 -2.34
CA ALA A 83 2.48 15.46 -1.98
C ALA A 83 3.87 15.33 -2.60
N SER A 84 4.74 14.60 -1.92
CA SER A 84 6.15 14.42 -2.27
C SER A 84 6.57 12.97 -2.06
N VAL A 85 7.42 12.45 -2.95
CA VAL A 85 8.14 11.19 -2.77
C VAL A 85 9.63 11.49 -2.83
N PHE A 86 10.37 11.12 -1.79
CA PHE A 86 11.79 11.43 -1.64
C PHE A 86 12.54 10.22 -1.08
N ARG A 87 13.85 10.19 -1.29
CA ARG A 87 14.69 9.11 -0.77
C ARG A 87 14.82 9.25 0.75
N GLU A 88 14.78 8.15 1.47
CA GLU A 88 15.11 8.16 2.88
C GLU A 88 16.57 8.55 3.13
N GLY A 89 16.84 9.06 4.32
CA GLY A 89 18.18 9.40 4.79
C GLY A 89 18.62 10.84 4.52
N ILE A 90 19.90 11.08 4.77
CA ILE A 90 20.50 12.41 4.74
C ILE A 90 21.27 12.60 3.44
N ASP A 91 20.97 13.69 2.73
CA ASP A 91 21.76 14.18 1.61
C ASP A 91 23.16 14.58 2.11
N PRO A 92 24.23 13.95 1.59
CA PRO A 92 25.58 14.19 2.10
C PRO A 92 26.12 15.58 1.74
N VAL A 93 25.56 16.25 0.73
CA VAL A 93 25.98 17.59 0.30
C VAL A 93 25.35 18.64 1.19
N THR A 94 24.04 18.55 1.44
CA THR A 94 23.33 19.55 2.25
C THR A 94 23.26 19.22 3.73
N GLN A 95 23.62 17.99 4.14
CA GLN A 95 23.46 17.49 5.51
C GLN A 95 22.02 17.61 6.01
N ASP A 96 21.07 17.39 5.11
CA ASP A 96 19.63 17.57 5.31
C ASP A 96 18.89 16.38 4.70
N ARG A 97 17.56 16.28 4.79
CA ARG A 97 16.81 15.24 4.07
C ARG A 97 17.07 15.32 2.55
N ALA A 98 16.83 14.22 1.84
CA ALA A 98 16.88 14.24 0.38
C ALA A 98 15.82 15.18 -0.21
N LEU A 99 16.17 15.78 -1.36
CA LEU A 99 15.21 16.47 -2.22
C LEU A 99 14.18 15.46 -2.76
N GLU A 100 12.97 15.95 -3.01
CA GLU A 100 11.92 15.18 -3.66
C GLU A 100 12.38 14.69 -5.03
N GLU A 101 12.09 13.42 -5.33
CA GLU A 101 12.23 12.89 -6.68
C GLU A 101 10.94 13.08 -7.48
N LEU A 102 9.79 12.88 -6.82
CA LEU A 102 8.47 13.13 -7.39
C LEU A 102 7.74 14.15 -6.53
N ALA A 103 7.09 15.12 -7.15
CA ALA A 103 6.20 16.07 -6.47
C ALA A 103 4.86 16.13 -7.19
N PHE A 104 3.79 16.40 -6.44
CA PHE A 104 2.42 16.43 -6.93
C PHE A 104 1.72 17.69 -6.43
N GLU A 105 0.94 18.31 -7.31
CA GLU A 105 0.05 19.45 -7.02
C GLU A 105 -1.38 19.07 -7.43
N ILE A 106 -2.35 19.37 -6.59
CA ILE A 106 -3.78 19.22 -6.87
C ILE A 106 -4.28 20.57 -7.38
N LEU A 107 -4.68 20.60 -8.65
CA LEU A 107 -5.02 21.82 -9.36
C LEU A 107 -6.52 22.12 -9.26
N SER A 108 -6.89 23.39 -9.11
CA SER A 108 -8.30 23.82 -9.02
C SER A 108 -8.67 24.85 -10.08
N SER A 109 -9.14 24.38 -11.25
CA SER A 109 -9.56 25.19 -12.41
C SER A 109 -8.52 26.18 -12.97
N GLN A 110 -8.83 26.79 -14.11
CA GLN A 110 -7.89 27.12 -15.19
C GLN A 110 -6.71 28.02 -14.82
N GLU A 111 -5.52 27.53 -15.19
CA GLU A 111 -4.21 28.20 -15.11
C GLU A 111 -3.81 28.61 -13.70
N ASP A 112 -3.64 27.62 -12.81
CA ASP A 112 -2.94 27.81 -11.53
C ASP A 112 -1.48 28.22 -11.80
N SER A 113 -1.30 29.51 -12.06
CA SER A 113 -0.01 30.18 -12.25
C SER A 113 0.91 29.91 -11.07
N ASP A 114 0.37 29.82 -9.85
CA ASP A 114 1.14 29.46 -8.67
C ASP A 114 1.61 28.00 -8.72
N ALA A 115 0.77 27.03 -9.13
CA ALA A 115 1.21 25.64 -9.30
C ALA A 115 2.28 25.49 -10.41
N ALA A 116 2.14 26.23 -11.51
CA ALA A 116 3.16 26.29 -12.56
C ALA A 116 4.49 26.89 -12.02
N ARG A 117 4.43 27.96 -11.23
CA ARG A 117 5.61 28.56 -10.58
C ARG A 117 6.25 27.60 -9.57
N LYS A 118 5.46 26.87 -8.78
CA LYS A 118 5.94 25.82 -7.89
C LYS A 118 6.65 24.72 -8.68
N ALA A 119 6.02 24.17 -9.71
CA ALA A 119 6.58 23.14 -10.56
C ALA A 119 7.91 23.58 -11.23
N ARG A 120 7.96 24.82 -11.72
CA ARG A 120 9.20 25.43 -12.22
C ARG A 120 10.26 25.52 -11.14
N SER A 121 9.93 26.02 -9.95
CA SER A 121 10.88 26.16 -8.83
C SER A 121 11.44 24.80 -8.38
N LEU A 122 10.59 23.78 -8.28
CA LEU A 122 10.95 22.41 -7.92
C LEU A 122 11.87 21.77 -8.97
N THR A 123 11.50 21.83 -10.25
CA THR A 123 12.32 21.25 -11.34
C THR A 123 13.64 21.99 -11.55
N MET A 124 13.69 23.31 -11.33
CA MET A 124 14.94 24.08 -11.30
C MET A 124 15.84 23.67 -10.12
N ARG A 125 15.25 23.33 -8.96
CA ARG A 125 15.98 22.83 -7.78
C ARG A 125 16.56 21.43 -7.97
N GLY A 126 15.99 20.65 -8.90
CA GLY A 126 16.44 19.31 -9.24
C GLY A 126 15.42 18.20 -8.94
N VAL A 127 14.17 18.54 -8.59
CA VAL A 127 13.09 17.56 -8.51
C VAL A 127 12.91 16.94 -9.89
N ARG A 128 12.92 15.60 -9.96
CA ARG A 128 13.03 14.89 -11.24
C ARG A 128 11.75 14.97 -12.06
N ARG A 129 10.59 14.84 -11.41
CA ARG A 129 9.26 14.88 -12.06
C ARG A 129 8.26 15.58 -11.16
N VAL A 130 7.42 16.42 -11.77
CA VAL A 130 6.34 17.13 -11.07
C VAL A 130 5.04 16.87 -11.82
N PHE A 131 4.00 16.48 -11.10
CA PHE A 131 2.70 16.13 -11.65
C PHE A 131 1.61 17.07 -11.15
N GLY A 132 0.66 17.35 -12.04
CA GLY A 132 -0.55 18.10 -11.73
C GLY A 132 -1.77 17.18 -11.80
N ILE A 133 -2.61 17.22 -10.78
CA ILE A 133 -3.87 16.47 -10.72
C ILE A 133 -5.00 17.48 -10.89
N ASP A 134 -5.49 17.62 -12.12
CA ASP A 134 -6.62 18.48 -12.44
C ASP A 134 -7.91 17.76 -12.04
N VAL A 135 -8.44 18.12 -10.87
CA VAL A 135 -9.62 17.45 -10.28
C VAL A 135 -10.91 17.83 -10.99
N VAL A 136 -10.93 18.96 -11.71
CA VAL A 136 -12.09 19.48 -12.43
C VAL A 136 -12.21 18.79 -13.78
N GLU A 137 -11.16 18.85 -14.59
CA GLU A 137 -11.15 18.25 -15.94
C GLU A 137 -10.79 16.75 -15.92
N LYS A 138 -10.48 16.19 -14.74
CA LYS A 138 -10.07 14.80 -14.55
C LYS A 138 -8.85 14.45 -15.41
N ARG A 139 -7.81 15.29 -15.34
CA ARG A 139 -6.57 15.08 -16.08
C ARG A 139 -5.40 14.87 -15.15
N PHE A 140 -4.54 13.95 -15.53
CA PHE A 140 -3.23 13.77 -14.92
C PHE A 140 -2.19 14.40 -15.84
N LEU A 141 -1.46 15.37 -15.32
CA LEU A 141 -0.54 16.22 -16.06
C LEU A 141 0.89 16.00 -15.57
N GLU A 142 1.87 16.14 -16.46
CA GLU A 142 3.28 16.19 -16.10
C GLU A 142 3.87 17.53 -16.56
N TRP A 143 4.70 18.14 -15.71
CA TRP A 143 5.37 19.39 -16.02
C TRP A 143 6.52 19.18 -17.00
N SER A 144 6.49 19.83 -18.17
CA SER A 144 7.63 19.91 -19.09
C SER A 144 8.53 21.05 -18.66
N ARG A 145 9.74 20.73 -18.18
CA ARG A 145 10.77 21.75 -17.92
C ARG A 145 11.24 22.46 -19.21
N ALA A 146 11.21 21.77 -20.35
CA ALA A 146 11.71 22.31 -21.61
C ALA A 146 10.78 23.38 -22.17
N ASP A 147 9.47 23.14 -22.07
CA ASP A 147 8.43 24.02 -22.60
C ASP A 147 7.81 24.92 -21.52
N ASP A 148 8.21 24.72 -20.26
CA ASP A 148 7.74 25.48 -19.09
C ASP A 148 6.21 25.45 -18.95
N MET A 149 5.62 24.26 -19.16
CA MET A 149 4.18 24.08 -19.29
C MET A 149 3.73 22.67 -18.91
N TRP A 150 2.47 22.54 -18.49
CA TRP A 150 1.81 21.27 -18.21
C TRP A 150 1.42 20.54 -19.49
N PHE A 151 1.72 19.24 -19.57
CA PHE A 151 1.25 18.36 -20.64
C PHE A 151 0.40 17.24 -20.07
N GLY A 152 -0.58 16.77 -20.85
CA GLY A 152 -1.25 15.51 -20.55
C GLY A 152 -0.22 14.40 -20.40
N TYR A 153 -0.30 13.65 -19.31
CA TYR A 153 0.62 12.56 -19.07
C TYR A 153 0.52 11.52 -20.19
N ALA A 154 1.67 11.20 -20.80
CA ALA A 154 1.73 10.35 -21.98
C ALA A 154 1.57 8.85 -21.67
N GLY A 155 1.72 8.44 -20.40
CA GLY A 155 1.48 7.06 -20.00
C GLY A 155 -0.01 6.74 -19.93
N SER A 156 -0.39 5.52 -20.33
CA SER A 156 -1.79 5.20 -20.59
C SER A 156 -2.64 4.98 -19.33
N GLU A 157 -2.14 4.28 -18.32
CA GLU A 157 -2.99 3.81 -17.20
C GLU A 157 -2.40 4.00 -15.80
N ALA A 158 -1.07 3.97 -15.68
CA ALA A 158 -0.38 4.09 -14.41
C ALA A 158 0.94 4.86 -14.54
N LEU A 159 1.31 5.54 -13.47
CA LEU A 159 2.64 6.11 -13.32
C LEU A 159 3.58 5.00 -12.82
N VAL A 160 4.54 4.63 -13.66
CA VAL A 160 5.64 3.73 -13.32
C VAL A 160 6.88 4.57 -13.09
N ASP A 161 7.53 4.35 -11.95
CA ASP A 161 8.73 5.09 -11.58
C ASP A 161 9.58 4.27 -10.59
N LYS A 162 10.90 4.48 -10.58
CA LYS A 162 11.81 3.77 -9.66
C LYS A 162 11.53 4.07 -8.17
N ALA A 163 10.85 5.18 -7.87
CA ALA A 163 10.45 5.53 -6.51
C ALA A 163 9.16 4.80 -6.07
N LEU A 164 8.55 3.99 -6.95
CA LEU A 164 7.31 3.28 -6.70
C LEU A 164 7.55 1.76 -6.89
N ALA A 165 7.33 0.97 -5.85
CA ALA A 165 7.38 -0.49 -5.92
C ALA A 165 6.13 -1.09 -6.59
N ALA A 166 5.02 -0.37 -6.61
CA ALA A 166 3.84 -0.69 -7.40
C ALA A 166 3.44 0.53 -8.26
N PRO A 167 3.01 0.35 -9.52
CA PRO A 167 2.56 1.46 -10.36
C PRO A 167 1.44 2.26 -9.68
N LEU A 168 1.50 3.60 -9.74
CA LEU A 168 0.44 4.46 -9.20
C LEU A 168 -0.70 4.56 -10.23
N PRO A 169 -1.90 4.01 -9.96
CA PRO A 169 -3.00 3.96 -10.93
C PRO A 169 -3.63 5.33 -11.14
N ILE A 170 -3.51 5.88 -12.35
CA ILE A 170 -3.93 7.26 -12.66
C ILE A 170 -5.42 7.45 -12.50
N LYS A 171 -6.21 6.48 -12.96
CA LYS A 171 -7.67 6.54 -12.86
C LYS A 171 -8.14 6.62 -11.41
N ASP A 172 -7.51 5.85 -10.51
CA ASP A 172 -7.89 5.83 -9.09
C ASP A 172 -7.36 7.08 -8.34
N VAL A 173 -6.28 7.70 -8.82
CA VAL A 173 -5.85 9.04 -8.35
C VAL A 173 -6.90 10.10 -8.74
N LEU A 174 -7.44 10.04 -9.96
CA LEU A 174 -8.45 10.99 -10.46
C LEU A 174 -9.87 10.72 -9.94
N ASP A 175 -10.15 9.49 -9.52
CA ASP A 175 -11.40 9.04 -8.92
C ASP A 175 -11.21 8.71 -7.44
N ALA A 176 -11.30 9.76 -6.63
CA ALA A 176 -11.21 9.68 -5.17
C ALA A 176 -12.13 8.59 -4.56
N ALA A 177 -13.22 8.16 -5.20
CA ALA A 177 -14.12 7.15 -4.62
C ALA A 177 -13.50 5.73 -4.53
N ARG A 178 -12.34 5.47 -5.14
CA ARG A 178 -11.79 4.11 -5.31
C ARG A 178 -10.39 3.89 -4.71
N ALA A 179 -9.98 4.73 -3.76
CA ALA A 179 -8.65 4.65 -3.18
C ALA A 179 -8.38 3.28 -2.51
N ASP A 180 -9.36 2.71 -1.81
CA ASP A 180 -9.18 1.48 -1.01
C ASP A 180 -8.80 0.26 -1.87
N ASP A 181 -9.48 0.04 -2.99
CA ASP A 181 -9.17 -1.08 -3.90
C ASP A 181 -7.81 -0.92 -4.58
N ALA A 182 -7.45 0.32 -4.92
CA ALA A 182 -6.14 0.64 -5.48
C ALA A 182 -5.02 0.43 -4.45
N MET A 183 -5.22 0.85 -3.21
CA MET A 183 -4.29 0.59 -2.11
C MET A 183 -4.14 -0.92 -1.86
N ALA A 184 -5.24 -1.68 -1.82
CA ALA A 184 -5.20 -3.12 -1.62
C ALA A 184 -4.39 -3.82 -2.73
N ARG A 185 -4.60 -3.44 -4.00
CA ARG A 185 -3.83 -3.96 -5.13
C ARG A 185 -2.35 -3.61 -5.03
N ALA A 186 -2.01 -2.36 -4.67
CA ALA A 186 -0.63 -1.95 -4.48
C ALA A 186 0.08 -2.72 -3.35
N LEU A 187 -0.61 -2.95 -2.23
CA LEU A 187 -0.08 -3.73 -1.10
C LEU A 187 0.09 -5.22 -1.45
N LEU A 188 -0.79 -5.78 -2.30
CA LEU A 188 -0.62 -7.14 -2.83
C LEU A 188 0.59 -7.23 -3.76
N GLU A 189 0.77 -6.27 -4.68
CA GLU A 189 1.92 -6.21 -5.60
C GLU A 189 3.24 -6.07 -4.83
N LYS A 190 3.27 -5.23 -3.79
CA LYS A 190 4.41 -5.09 -2.86
C LYS A 190 4.65 -6.30 -1.97
N LYS A 191 3.78 -7.30 -2.03
CA LYS A 191 3.83 -8.49 -1.17
C LYS A 191 3.86 -8.13 0.31
N ASN A 192 2.97 -7.23 0.73
CA ASN A 192 2.88 -6.80 2.12
C ASN A 192 2.81 -8.03 3.04
N PRO A 193 3.69 -8.13 4.06
CA PRO A 193 3.87 -9.35 4.83
C PRO A 193 2.62 -9.75 5.62
N VAL A 194 1.83 -8.77 6.09
CA VAL A 194 0.60 -9.04 6.84
C VAL A 194 -0.48 -9.63 5.92
N ILE A 195 -0.65 -9.04 4.72
CA ILE A 195 -1.61 -9.53 3.74
C ILE A 195 -1.21 -10.94 3.27
N PHE A 196 0.07 -11.15 2.94
CA PHE A 196 0.57 -12.46 2.52
C PHE A 196 0.39 -13.53 3.60
N ALA A 197 0.69 -13.21 4.87
CA ALA A 197 0.45 -14.13 5.97
C ALA A 197 -1.04 -14.47 6.15
N ALA A 198 -1.93 -13.48 5.99
CA ALA A 198 -3.37 -13.68 6.08
C ALA A 198 -3.90 -14.58 4.94
N VAL A 199 -3.41 -14.39 3.71
CA VAL A 199 -3.75 -15.24 2.55
C VAL A 199 -3.28 -16.67 2.80
N ALA A 200 -2.02 -16.88 3.18
CA ALA A 200 -1.47 -18.20 3.45
C ALA A 200 -2.22 -18.93 4.60
N ALA A 201 -2.56 -18.22 5.68
CA ALA A 201 -3.38 -18.77 6.75
C ALA A 201 -4.82 -19.08 6.30
N GLY A 202 -5.34 -18.33 5.33
CA GLY A 202 -6.61 -18.61 4.66
C GLY A 202 -6.56 -19.92 3.87
N GLU A 203 -5.52 -20.09 3.04
CA GLU A 203 -5.29 -21.28 2.22
C GLU A 203 -5.13 -22.54 3.09
N SER A 204 -4.26 -22.49 4.11
CA SER A 204 -4.05 -23.62 5.02
C SER A 204 -5.35 -24.04 5.75
N ARG A 205 -6.16 -23.08 6.20
CA ARG A 205 -7.49 -23.38 6.78
C ARG A 205 -8.45 -23.95 5.74
N GLY A 206 -8.36 -23.48 4.49
CA GLY A 206 -9.16 -23.98 3.37
C GLY A 206 -8.84 -25.44 3.06
N GLU A 207 -7.56 -25.79 2.98
CA GLU A 207 -7.06 -27.14 2.76
C GLU A 207 -7.51 -28.09 3.87
N ALA A 208 -7.28 -27.75 5.13
CA ALA A 208 -7.69 -28.57 6.27
C ALA A 208 -9.21 -28.81 6.29
N ARG A 209 -10.02 -27.78 5.98
CA ARG A 209 -11.47 -27.92 5.85
C ARG A 209 -11.86 -28.77 4.65
N GLY A 210 -11.15 -28.66 3.54
CA GLY A 210 -11.36 -29.46 2.33
C GLY A 210 -11.11 -30.94 2.59
N GLU A 211 -9.98 -31.25 3.24
CA GLU A 211 -9.60 -32.60 3.66
C GLU A 211 -10.64 -33.22 4.59
N ALA A 212 -11.00 -32.53 5.67
CA ALA A 212 -12.03 -33.01 6.60
C ALA A 212 -13.37 -33.28 5.89
N LYS A 213 -13.83 -32.36 5.03
CA LYS A 213 -15.06 -32.57 4.24
C LYS A 213 -14.94 -33.78 3.29
N GLY A 214 -13.77 -34.01 2.71
CA GLY A 214 -13.48 -35.18 1.87
C GLY A 214 -13.58 -36.49 2.66
N LEU A 215 -12.94 -36.55 3.83
CA LEU A 215 -12.95 -37.72 4.70
C LEU A 215 -14.34 -38.00 5.27
N ALA A 216 -15.07 -36.97 5.72
CA ALA A 216 -16.46 -37.10 6.17
C ALA A 216 -17.36 -37.69 5.06
N ARG A 217 -17.20 -37.22 3.82
CA ARG A 217 -17.91 -37.78 2.66
C ARG A 217 -17.54 -39.24 2.43
N ALA A 218 -16.27 -39.60 2.57
CA ALA A 218 -15.80 -40.98 2.42
C ALA A 218 -16.40 -41.92 3.49
N VAL A 219 -16.47 -41.48 4.76
CA VAL A 219 -17.13 -42.24 5.84
C VAL A 219 -18.58 -42.54 5.47
N LEU A 220 -19.35 -41.51 5.08
CA LEU A 220 -20.76 -41.68 4.71
C LEU A 220 -20.93 -42.62 3.52
N GLN A 221 -20.08 -42.49 2.48
CA GLN A 221 -20.12 -43.38 1.32
C GLN A 221 -19.79 -44.83 1.68
N LEU A 222 -18.84 -45.06 2.58
CA LEU A 222 -18.51 -46.40 3.10
C LEU A 222 -19.67 -47.03 3.87
N LEU A 223 -20.33 -46.27 4.75
CA LEU A 223 -21.50 -46.74 5.49
C LEU A 223 -22.63 -47.14 4.53
N LEU A 224 -22.92 -46.29 3.54
CA LEU A 224 -23.93 -46.57 2.51
C LEU A 224 -23.57 -47.80 1.67
N ALA A 225 -22.31 -47.91 1.23
CA ALA A 225 -21.84 -49.06 0.44
C ALA A 225 -21.95 -50.39 1.21
N ARG A 226 -21.86 -50.34 2.54
CA ARG A 226 -22.07 -51.49 3.44
C ARG A 226 -23.51 -51.66 3.89
N SER A 227 -24.44 -50.86 3.37
CA SER A 227 -25.85 -50.86 3.75
C SER A 227 -26.10 -50.61 5.25
N ILE A 228 -25.22 -49.84 5.89
CA ILE A 228 -25.41 -49.38 7.27
C ILE A 228 -26.29 -48.13 7.23
N THR A 229 -27.45 -48.19 7.89
CA THR A 229 -28.37 -47.06 8.01
C THR A 229 -27.88 -46.07 9.06
N PHE A 230 -28.05 -44.78 8.80
CA PHE A 230 -27.73 -43.69 9.72
C PHE A 230 -28.81 -42.63 9.69
N SER A 231 -29.02 -41.93 10.80
CA SER A 231 -29.98 -40.83 10.89
C SER A 231 -29.42 -39.54 10.29
N ALA A 232 -30.28 -38.56 10.05
CA ALA A 232 -29.86 -37.21 9.66
C ALA A 232 -28.94 -36.55 10.70
N SER A 233 -29.09 -36.89 11.99
CA SER A 233 -28.22 -36.42 13.06
C SER A 233 -26.81 -37.00 12.96
N ASP A 234 -26.69 -38.27 12.58
CA ASP A 234 -25.39 -38.94 12.41
C ASP A 234 -24.65 -38.38 11.19
N GLU A 235 -25.40 -38.14 10.11
CA GLU A 235 -24.89 -37.49 8.90
C GLU A 235 -24.36 -36.08 9.19
N ALA A 236 -25.12 -35.28 9.94
CA ALA A 236 -24.68 -33.95 10.38
C ALA A 236 -23.42 -34.04 11.25
N ARG A 237 -23.40 -34.94 12.25
CA ARG A 237 -22.24 -35.17 13.11
C ARG A 237 -20.99 -35.50 12.30
N ILE A 238 -21.10 -36.37 11.30
CA ILE A 238 -19.97 -36.75 10.46
C ILE A 238 -19.51 -35.58 9.59
N ARG A 239 -20.44 -34.84 8.96
CA ARG A 239 -20.11 -33.70 8.08
C ARG A 239 -19.50 -32.51 8.80
N ASP A 240 -19.95 -32.24 10.02
CA ASP A 240 -19.53 -31.10 10.81
C ASP A 240 -18.22 -31.37 11.59
N THR A 241 -17.76 -32.62 11.60
CA THR A 241 -16.46 -32.97 12.18
C THR A 241 -15.34 -32.41 11.31
N LEU A 242 -14.48 -31.59 11.91
CA LEU A 242 -13.28 -31.02 11.27
C LEU A 242 -11.98 -31.72 11.70
N ASP A 243 -12.06 -32.64 12.66
CA ASP A 243 -10.92 -33.43 13.13
C ASP A 243 -10.61 -34.54 12.13
N VAL A 244 -9.54 -34.33 11.36
CA VAL A 244 -9.04 -35.25 10.34
C VAL A 244 -8.67 -36.61 10.94
N GLU A 245 -8.00 -36.65 12.09
CA GLU A 245 -7.56 -37.92 12.71
C GLU A 245 -8.76 -38.75 13.19
N LEU A 246 -9.79 -38.08 13.71
CA LEU A 246 -11.04 -38.72 14.08
C LEU A 246 -11.76 -39.27 12.85
N LEU A 247 -11.85 -38.49 11.78
CA LEU A 247 -12.49 -38.91 10.54
C LEU A 247 -11.77 -40.09 9.89
N GLU A 248 -10.43 -40.09 9.85
CA GLU A 248 -9.67 -41.26 9.39
C GLU A 248 -9.92 -42.49 10.26
N THR A 249 -10.04 -42.30 11.57
CA THR A 249 -10.39 -43.39 12.50
C THR A 249 -11.78 -43.94 12.19
N TRP A 250 -12.74 -43.07 11.88
CA TRP A 250 -14.05 -43.48 11.41
C TRP A 250 -13.99 -44.18 10.07
N ILE A 251 -13.18 -43.75 9.10
CA ILE A 251 -12.98 -44.48 7.83
C ILE A 251 -12.53 -45.91 8.10
N ARG A 252 -11.48 -46.10 8.92
CA ARG A 252 -10.96 -47.43 9.26
C ARG A 252 -11.97 -48.30 10.00
N LYS A 253 -12.82 -47.71 10.84
CA LYS A 253 -13.89 -48.45 11.54
C LYS A 253 -15.06 -48.77 10.63
N ALA A 254 -15.41 -47.86 9.73
CA ALA A 254 -16.50 -48.00 8.78
C ALA A 254 -16.30 -49.20 7.85
N THR A 255 -15.11 -49.79 7.76
CA THR A 255 -14.87 -51.04 7.03
C THR A 255 -15.29 -52.31 7.79
N ALA A 256 -15.42 -52.24 9.13
CA ALA A 256 -15.68 -53.41 9.98
C ALA A 256 -16.91 -53.29 10.89
N CYS A 257 -17.35 -52.06 11.25
CA CYS A 257 -18.49 -51.87 12.15
C CYS A 257 -19.80 -52.39 11.54
N ASN A 258 -20.76 -52.80 12.37
CA ASN A 258 -22.09 -53.26 11.92
C ASN A 258 -23.18 -52.20 12.14
N SER A 259 -22.85 -51.11 12.84
CA SER A 259 -23.73 -49.99 13.09
C SER A 259 -22.95 -48.67 13.14
N VAL A 260 -23.70 -47.57 13.16
CA VAL A 260 -23.16 -46.21 13.34
C VAL A 260 -22.74 -45.97 14.78
N ASP A 261 -23.40 -46.60 15.76
CA ASP A 261 -23.01 -46.47 17.17
C ASP A 261 -21.59 -47.01 17.39
N GLU A 262 -21.26 -48.16 16.82
CA GLU A 262 -19.91 -48.75 16.85
C GLU A 262 -18.84 -47.86 16.19
N LEU A 263 -19.23 -47.08 15.17
CA LEU A 263 -18.36 -46.08 14.54
C LEU A 263 -17.92 -45.03 15.57
N PHE A 264 -18.88 -44.54 16.37
CA PHE A 264 -18.70 -43.46 17.33
C PHE A 264 -18.11 -43.90 18.68
N GLU A 265 -18.15 -45.18 19.03
CA GLU A 265 -17.58 -45.68 20.30
C GLU A 265 -16.07 -45.43 20.44
N ALA A 266 -15.60 -44.77 21.50
CA ALA A 266 -14.16 -44.68 21.75
C ALA A 266 -13.60 -46.07 22.16
N LYS A 267 -12.45 -46.51 21.62
CA LYS A 267 -11.77 -47.71 22.14
C LYS A 267 -11.43 -47.47 23.63
N PRO A 268 -11.68 -48.41 24.56
CA PRO A 268 -11.29 -48.24 25.94
C PRO A 268 -9.76 -48.14 26.05
N SER A 269 -9.27 -47.01 26.57
CA SER A 269 -7.82 -46.82 26.79
C SER A 269 -7.32 -47.84 27.82
N LYS A 270 -6.31 -48.64 27.45
CA LYS A 270 -5.63 -49.57 28.39
C LYS A 270 -4.73 -48.78 29.34
N ARG A 271 -5.30 -48.11 30.35
CA ARG A 271 -4.52 -47.64 31.51
C ARG A 271 -4.27 -48.82 32.45
N LYS A 272 -3.01 -49.30 32.48
CA LYS A 272 -2.52 -50.31 33.43
C LYS A 272 -2.81 -49.87 34.87
N ARG A 273 -3.73 -50.55 35.54
CA ARG A 273 -3.81 -50.57 37.02
C ARG A 273 -2.54 -51.27 37.53
N ARG A 274 -1.59 -50.49 38.03
CA ARG A 274 -0.57 -51.03 38.95
C ARG A 274 -1.27 -51.24 40.29
N GLN A 275 -1.54 -52.50 40.60
CA GLN A 275 -1.85 -52.95 41.95
C GLN A 275 -0.58 -52.81 42.78
N ASP A 276 -0.53 -51.82 43.68
CA ASP A 276 0.34 -51.92 44.84
C ASP A 276 -0.34 -52.86 45.85
N ARG A 277 0.17 -54.08 45.90
CA ARG A 277 -0.08 -55.04 46.97
C ARG A 277 1.16 -55.04 47.87
N ARG A 278 0.93 -54.57 49.09
CA ARG A 278 1.63 -54.85 50.36
C ARG A 278 3.05 -54.35 50.51
#